data_AF-A0A210QMB9-F1
#
_entry.id   AF-A0A210QMB9-F1
#
_cell.length_a   1.000
_cell.length_b   1.000
_cell.length_c   1.000
_cell.angle_alpha   90.00
_cell.angle_beta   90.00
_cell.angle_gamma   90.00
#
_symmetry.space_group_name_H-M   'P 1'
#
loop_
_entity.id
_entity.type
_entity.pdbx_description
1 polymer ?
#
loop_
_entity_poly.entity_id
_entity_poly.type
_entity_poly.pdbx_seq_one_letter_code
_entity_poly.pdbx_strand_id
1 'polypeptide(L)'
;MAEKMLLRVITNSAVYKHPENYVLARNTYYVESFNNTMNIFQDKRISFSDSQYLARSQLAVCHWNENVDRPFTSVWNPRRAEAPRSRKGKKNYIAPTYHYRDSTWKRFINNIFQ
;
A
#
# COMPACT_ATOMS: atom_id res chain seq x y z
N MET A 1 -3.22 -30.35 28.19
CA MET A 1 -1.82 -29.98 27.84
C MET A 1 -1.76 -29.08 26.61
N ALA A 2 -2.48 -29.41 25.53
CA ALA A 2 -2.60 -28.57 24.32
C ALA A 2 -3.15 -27.16 24.59
N GLU A 3 -4.13 -27.04 25.49
CA GLU A 3 -4.73 -25.75 25.87
C GLU A 3 -3.70 -24.77 26.46
N LYS A 4 -2.84 -25.23 27.38
CA LYS A 4 -1.77 -24.40 27.97
C LYS A 4 -0.74 -23.95 26.91
N MET A 5 -0.46 -24.80 25.92
CA MET A 5 0.42 -24.44 24.80
C MET A 5 -0.24 -23.40 23.89
N LEU A 6 -1.51 -23.59 23.53
CA LEU A 6 -2.27 -22.64 22.72
C LEU A 6 -2.36 -21.27 23.41
N LEU A 7 -2.68 -21.27 24.71
CA LEU A 7 -2.76 -20.05 25.52
C LEU A 7 -1.40 -19.33 25.56
N ARG A 8 -0.31 -20.08 25.72
CA ARG A 8 1.05 -19.53 25.67
C ARG A 8 1.41 -18.96 24.30
N VAL A 9 0.96 -19.56 23.20
CA VAL A 9 1.18 -19.05 21.84
C VAL A 9 0.41 -17.75 21.61
N ILE A 10 -0.87 -17.72 21.99
CA ILE A 10 -1.73 -16.54 21.84
C ILE A 10 -1.17 -15.38 22.67
N THR A 11 -0.89 -15.61 23.95
CA THR A 11 -0.34 -14.59 24.86
C THR A 11 1.05 -14.10 24.49
N ASN A 12 1.84 -14.91 23.75
CA ASN A 12 3.13 -14.48 23.23
C ASN A 12 3.06 -13.80 21.86
N SER A 13 1.91 -13.82 21.20
CA SER A 13 1.72 -13.15 19.91
C SER A 13 1.83 -11.63 20.04
N ALA A 14 2.32 -10.98 19.00
CA ALA A 14 2.39 -9.52 18.95
C ALA A 14 1.00 -8.86 19.04
N VAL A 15 -0.05 -9.56 18.58
CA VAL A 15 -1.44 -9.11 18.68
C VAL A 15 -1.89 -9.00 20.14
N TYR A 16 -1.51 -9.97 20.97
CA TYR A 16 -1.86 -9.97 22.40
C TYR A 16 -0.98 -9.03 23.21
N LYS A 17 0.31 -8.91 22.86
CA LYS A 17 1.28 -8.05 23.56
C LYS A 17 1.14 -6.57 23.24
N HIS A 18 0.73 -6.25 22.02
CA HIS A 18 0.59 -4.88 21.53
C HIS A 18 -0.73 -4.67 20.77
N PRO A 19 -1.89 -4.89 21.42
CA PRO A 19 -3.18 -4.69 20.78
C PRO A 19 -3.37 -3.26 20.27
N GLU A 20 -2.72 -2.27 20.89
CA GLU A 20 -2.68 -0.88 20.47
C GLU A 20 -2.08 -0.68 19.07
N ASN A 21 -1.21 -1.56 18.62
CA ASN A 21 -0.63 -1.50 17.27
C ASN A 21 -1.61 -2.00 16.18
N TYR A 22 -2.75 -2.59 16.59
CA TYR A 22 -3.77 -3.14 15.70
C TYR A 22 -5.07 -2.34 15.76
N VAL A 23 -4.96 -1.00 15.71
CA VAL A 23 -6.12 -0.09 15.67
C VAL A 23 -7.05 -0.47 14.51
N LEU A 24 -8.28 -0.86 14.83
CA LEU A 24 -9.35 -1.28 13.90
C LEU A 24 -9.10 -2.58 13.12
N ALA A 25 -8.16 -3.43 13.55
CA ALA A 25 -7.78 -4.65 12.83
C ALA A 25 -7.39 -4.41 11.35
N ARG A 26 -7.04 -3.16 11.00
CA ARG A 26 -6.59 -2.84 9.65
C ARG A 26 -5.18 -3.37 9.49
N ASN A 27 -5.03 -4.26 8.52
CA ASN A 27 -3.75 -4.86 8.16
C ASN A 27 -2.71 -3.75 7.91
N THR A 28 -1.58 -3.80 8.63
CA THR A 28 -0.46 -2.84 8.46
C THR A 28 0.00 -2.75 7.01
N TYR A 29 -0.27 -3.79 6.21
CA TYR A 29 -0.08 -3.81 4.77
C TYR A 29 -0.66 -2.59 4.04
N TYR A 30 -1.90 -2.18 4.34
CA TYR A 30 -2.50 -1.04 3.63
C TYR A 30 -1.84 0.29 4.02
N VAL A 31 -1.45 0.44 5.29
CA VAL A 31 -0.75 1.64 5.78
C VAL A 31 0.64 1.74 5.17
N GLU A 32 1.40 0.64 5.18
CA GLU A 32 2.73 0.57 4.54
C GLU A 32 2.63 0.81 3.03
N SER A 33 1.65 0.21 2.38
CA SER A 33 1.47 0.35 0.94
C SER A 33 1.03 1.77 0.56
N PHE A 34 0.17 2.42 1.36
CA PHE A 34 -0.17 3.84 1.17
C PHE A 34 1.06 4.74 1.35
N ASN A 35 1.87 4.48 2.38
CA ASN A 35 3.12 5.22 2.59
C ASN A 35 4.10 5.05 1.42
N ASN A 36 4.17 3.86 0.83
CA ASN A 36 4.97 3.63 -0.39
C ASN A 36 4.43 4.45 -1.56
N THR A 37 3.12 4.52 -1.74
CA THR A 37 2.50 5.39 -2.77
C THR A 37 2.83 6.85 -2.51
N MET A 38 2.72 7.34 -1.28
CA MET A 38 3.11 8.71 -0.91
C MET A 38 4.56 9.02 -1.31
N ASN A 39 5.50 8.11 -1.01
CA ASN A 39 6.92 8.30 -1.35
C ASN A 39 7.19 8.40 -2.87
N ILE A 40 6.34 7.81 -3.73
CA ILE A 40 6.47 7.93 -5.19
C ILE A 40 6.19 9.36 -5.65
N PHE A 41 5.17 10.00 -5.09
CA PHE A 41 4.76 11.35 -5.48
C PHE A 41 5.53 12.43 -4.71
N GLN A 42 5.96 12.09 -3.50
CA GLN A 42 6.58 13.01 -2.56
C GLN A 42 7.72 12.31 -1.83
N ASP A 43 8.87 12.23 -2.49
CA ASP A 43 10.07 11.68 -1.87
C ASP A 43 10.47 12.54 -0.67
N LYS A 44 10.56 11.91 0.51
CA LYS A 44 10.99 12.53 1.77
C LYS A 44 12.37 13.18 1.72
N ARG A 45 13.19 12.84 0.72
CA ARG A 45 14.55 13.38 0.53
C ARG A 45 14.55 14.72 -0.22
N ILE A 46 13.43 15.08 -0.83
CA ILE A 46 13.31 16.31 -1.61
C ILE A 46 12.42 17.28 -0.81
N SER A 47 12.93 18.48 -0.58
CA SER A 47 12.14 19.55 0.02
C SER A 47 11.27 20.21 -1.06
N PHE A 48 9.97 20.23 -0.82
CA PHE A 48 8.99 20.89 -1.68
C PHE A 48 8.34 22.06 -0.92
N SER A 49 7.85 23.07 -1.64
CA SER A 49 7.01 24.10 -1.02
C SER A 49 5.69 23.48 -0.53
N ASP A 50 5.04 24.13 0.44
CA ASP A 50 3.78 23.65 1.02
C ASP A 50 2.69 23.41 -0.04
N SER A 51 2.60 24.30 -1.03
CA SER A 51 1.67 24.17 -2.16
C SER A 51 1.93 22.93 -3.01
N GLN A 52 3.20 22.64 -3.29
CA GLN A 52 3.61 21.47 -4.04
C GLN A 52 3.44 20.18 -3.24
N TYR A 53 3.70 20.25 -1.94
CA TYR A 53 3.50 19.15 -1.01
C TYR A 53 2.02 18.73 -0.98
N LEU A 54 1.13 19.71 -0.84
CA LEU A 54 -0.32 19.49 -0.84
C LEU A 54 -0.79 18.89 -2.16
N ALA A 55 -0.40 19.48 -3.29
CA ALA A 55 -0.80 18.98 -4.62
C ALA A 55 -0.31 17.54 -4.85
N ARG A 56 0.93 17.22 -4.47
CA ARG A 56 1.51 15.87 -4.60
C ARG A 56 0.83 14.86 -3.68
N SER A 57 0.53 15.26 -2.44
CA SER A 57 -0.22 14.43 -1.50
C SER A 57 -1.61 14.09 -2.04
N GLN A 58 -2.31 15.08 -2.61
CA GLN A 58 -3.62 14.87 -3.22
C GLN A 58 -3.55 13.93 -4.44
N LEU A 59 -2.53 14.10 -5.30
CA LEU A 59 -2.29 13.18 -6.43
C LEU A 59 -1.99 11.75 -5.98
N ALA A 60 -1.22 11.59 -4.90
CA ALA A 60 -0.93 10.28 -4.31
C ALA A 60 -2.20 9.60 -3.79
N VAL A 61 -3.10 10.35 -3.14
CA VAL A 61 -4.41 9.85 -2.69
C VAL A 61 -5.28 9.41 -3.86
N CYS A 62 -5.36 10.22 -4.93
CA CYS A 62 -6.08 9.84 -6.14
C CYS A 62 -5.52 8.56 -6.77
N HIS A 63 -4.19 8.46 -6.88
CA HIS A 63 -3.53 7.27 -7.40
C HIS A 63 -3.79 6.03 -6.54
N TRP A 64 -3.73 6.18 -5.22
CA TRP A 64 -3.99 5.11 -4.26
C TRP A 64 -5.42 4.59 -4.37
N ASN A 65 -6.41 5.48 -4.33
CA ASN A 65 -7.82 5.11 -4.39
C ASN A 65 -8.17 4.34 -5.67
N GLU A 66 -7.49 4.65 -6.77
CA GLU A 66 -7.69 3.96 -8.05
C GLU A 66 -6.98 2.59 -8.10
N ASN A 67 -5.83 2.42 -7.43
CA ASN A 67 -4.93 1.28 -7.66
C ASN A 67 -4.70 0.35 -6.45
N VAL A 68 -5.23 0.67 -5.26
CA VAL A 68 -4.97 -0.04 -3.99
C VAL A 68 -5.20 -1.55 -4.06
N ASP A 69 -6.33 -1.97 -4.65
CA ASP A 69 -6.73 -3.37 -4.77
C ASP A 69 -6.67 -3.86 -6.22
N ARG A 70 -5.71 -3.33 -6.99
CA ARG A 70 -5.56 -3.72 -8.40
C ARG A 70 -5.38 -5.24 -8.52
N PRO A 71 -6.04 -5.89 -9.49
CA PRO A 71 -5.94 -7.34 -9.68
C PRO A 71 -4.53 -7.75 -10.14
N PHE A 72 -4.21 -9.03 -9.94
CA PHE A 72 -2.96 -9.65 -10.40
C PHE A 72 -3.23 -10.76 -11.40
N THR A 73 -2.36 -10.90 -12.40
CA THR A 73 -2.52 -11.91 -13.46
C THR A 73 -1.85 -13.23 -13.10
N SER A 74 -0.79 -13.17 -12.29
CA SER A 74 -0.02 -14.35 -11.91
C SER A 74 0.69 -14.16 -10.58
N VAL A 75 1.10 -15.26 -9.96
CA VAL A 75 1.99 -15.29 -8.80
C VAL A 75 3.25 -16.03 -9.22
N TRP A 76 4.38 -15.33 -9.23
CA TRP A 76 5.68 -15.97 -9.45
C TRP A 76 6.14 -16.67 -8.18
N ASN A 77 6.46 -17.96 -8.28
CA ASN A 77 6.94 -18.75 -7.15
C ASN A 77 8.42 -19.11 -7.36
N PRO A 78 9.33 -18.72 -6.45
CA PRO A 78 10.73 -19.10 -6.56
C PRO A 78 10.90 -20.62 -6.38
N ARG A 79 11.49 -21.29 -7.38
CA ARG A 79 11.88 -22.70 -7.32
C ARG A 79 13.22 -22.87 -6.59
N ARG A 80 13.29 -22.53 -5.30
CA ARG A 80 14.45 -22.84 -4.45
C ARG A 80 14.03 -23.73 -3.28
N ALA A 81 14.72 -24.87 -3.13
CA ALA A 81 14.49 -25.81 -2.03
C ALA A 81 15.21 -25.38 -0.73
N GLU A 82 16.31 -24.63 -0.88
CA GLU A 82 17.23 -24.25 0.21
C GLU A 82 16.63 -23.24 1.20
N ALA A 83 15.63 -22.44 0.81
CA ALA A 83 15.03 -21.41 1.67
C ALA A 83 13.49 -21.47 1.68
N PRO A 84 12.88 -22.41 2.41
CA PRO A 84 11.43 -22.63 2.40
C PRO A 84 10.60 -21.40 2.81
N ARG A 85 11.12 -20.55 3.70
CA ARG A 85 10.45 -19.32 4.15
C ARG A 85 10.46 -18.19 3.10
N SER A 86 11.35 -18.27 2.11
CA SER A 86 11.42 -17.31 0.99
C SER A 86 10.46 -17.67 -0.16
N ARG A 87 9.69 -18.76 -0.03
CA ARG A 87 8.71 -19.22 -1.03
C ARG A 87 7.45 -18.37 -1.12
N LYS A 88 7.38 -17.23 -0.44
CA LYS A 88 6.23 -16.31 -0.54
C LYS A 88 6.19 -15.76 -1.96
N GLY A 89 5.28 -16.29 -2.77
CA GLY A 89 5.17 -15.94 -4.18
C GLY A 89 4.98 -14.43 -4.39
N LYS A 90 5.61 -13.89 -5.42
CA LYS A 90 5.49 -12.48 -5.80
C LYS A 90 4.32 -12.31 -6.76
N LYS A 91 3.32 -11.52 -6.37
CA LYS A 91 2.19 -11.18 -7.24
C LYS A 91 2.65 -10.26 -8.38
N ASN A 92 2.28 -10.63 -9.61
CA ASN A 92 2.45 -9.80 -10.81
C ASN A 92 1.13 -9.11 -11.11
N TYR A 93 1.04 -7.84 -10.74
CA TYR A 93 -0.17 -7.04 -10.85
C TYR A 93 -0.38 -6.46 -12.26
N ILE A 94 -1.64 -6.23 -12.64
CA ILE A 94 -1.99 -5.53 -13.89
C ILE A 94 -1.46 -4.10 -13.86
N ALA A 95 -1.06 -3.55 -15.01
CA ALA A 95 -0.56 -2.18 -15.11
C ALA A 95 -1.51 -1.16 -14.42
N PRO A 96 -0.97 -0.16 -13.71
CA PRO A 96 -1.78 0.84 -13.04
C PRO A 96 -2.54 1.71 -14.04
N THR A 97 -3.71 2.18 -13.63
CA THR A 97 -4.52 3.12 -14.40
C THR A 97 -4.36 4.55 -13.85
N TYR A 98 -4.64 5.54 -14.70
CA TYR A 98 -4.40 6.96 -14.41
C TYR A 98 -5.61 7.83 -14.76
N HIS A 99 -6.83 7.34 -14.51
CA HIS A 99 -8.05 8.08 -14.87
C HIS A 99 -8.16 9.43 -14.13
N TYR A 100 -7.66 9.49 -12.89
CA TYR A 100 -7.57 10.75 -12.14
C TYR A 100 -6.76 11.83 -12.87
N ARG A 101 -5.69 11.45 -13.57
CA ARG A 101 -4.85 12.38 -14.35
C ARG A 101 -5.64 12.90 -15.55
N ASP A 102 -6.24 12.00 -16.31
CA ASP A 102 -6.91 12.35 -17.56
C ASP A 102 -8.17 13.18 -17.29
N SER A 103 -8.91 12.88 -16.22
CA SER A 103 -10.06 13.67 -15.78
C SER A 103 -9.67 15.07 -15.30
N THR A 104 -8.57 15.18 -14.54
CA THR A 104 -8.03 16.47 -14.09
C THR A 104 -7.60 17.32 -15.29
N TRP A 105 -6.90 16.72 -16.24
CA TRP A 105 -6.47 17.41 -17.46
C TRP A 105 -7.64 17.90 -18.31
N LYS A 106 -8.65 17.05 -18.53
CA LYS A 106 -9.88 17.44 -19.26
C LYS A 106 -10.59 18.60 -18.59
N ARG A 107 -10.73 18.58 -17.26
CA ARG A 107 -11.34 19.71 -16.50
C ARG A 107 -10.54 20.99 -16.65
N PHE A 108 -9.21 20.90 -16.54
CA PHE A 108 -8.33 22.05 -16.71
C PHE A 108 -8.46 22.68 -18.09
N ILE A 109 -8.42 21.87 -19.16
CA ILE A 109 -8.59 22.34 -20.53
C ILE A 109 -9.97 22.96 -20.74
N ASN A 110 -11.04 22.30 -20.28
CA ASN A 110 -12.40 22.83 -20.43
C ASN A 110 -12.59 24.18 -19.72
N ASN A 111 -11.91 24.40 -18.58
CA ASN A 111 -12.00 25.66 -17.84
C ASN A 111 -11.17 26.80 -18.47
N ILE A 112 -10.16 26.49 -19.29
CA ILE A 112 -9.31 27.50 -19.95
C ILE A 112 -9.92 27.97 -21.27
N PHE A 113 -10.61 27.08 -21.98
CA PHE A 113 -11.17 27.35 -23.30
C PHE A 113 -12.70 27.59 -23.28
N GLN A 114 -13.26 27.90 -22.11
CA GLN A 114 -14.60 28.48 -21.94
C GLN A 114 -14.50 30.00 -21.86
#